data_AF-A0A4V1VE04-F1
#
_entry.id   AF-A0A4V1VE04-F1
#
_cell.length_a   1.000
_cell.length_b   1.000
_cell.length_c   1.000
_cell.angle_alpha   90.00
_cell.angle_beta   90.00
_cell.angle_gamma   90.00
#
_symmetry.space_group_name_H-M   'P 1'
#
loop_
_entity.id
_entity.type
_entity.pdbx_description
1 polymer ?
#
loop_
_entity_poly.entity_id
_entity_poly.type
_entity_poly.pdbx_seq_one_letter_code
_entity_poly.pdbx_strand_id
1 'polypeptide(L)'
;MKADNPIYFFEHILTEDGINSMIKKFRKKYLSGEYTISSIDEESLNFTIFDTDSDGKEHFYNVSFQDFLKPLMKKEFYNSLSLIKQYYQREDISNSGYQTYLNSIVNEIQYLINNNLKILRNHPYILASLEELIKRINEGYFYGLKNDFRLDTRDLKIQQKDYMTNPEIVDAIFGYLSGYNEKKEKIMDDSQFDLMISYIKYFVDNLDMPQLKETIKHINITKELLRFSFYVLHKELYGTNKRKREFYDFMYLVFDDFDKNTLSENSLHSKFSVCKDIQNEGFISPIIRGYLDKR
;
A
#
# COMPACT_ATOMS: atom_id res chain seq x y z
N MET A 1 -23.47 -19.96 20.89
CA MET A 1 -22.81 -18.98 21.78
C MET A 1 -21.79 -18.17 20.98
N LYS A 2 -22.21 -17.14 20.24
CA LYS A 2 -21.33 -16.33 19.34
C LYS A 2 -21.16 -14.87 19.79
N ALA A 3 -21.83 -14.46 20.88
CA ALA A 3 -21.88 -13.05 21.31
C ALA A 3 -20.71 -12.60 22.20
N ASP A 4 -19.89 -13.54 22.69
CA ASP A 4 -18.78 -13.25 23.63
C ASP A 4 -17.39 -13.41 23.00
N ASN A 5 -17.28 -13.64 21.68
CA ASN A 5 -15.97 -13.72 21.00
C ASN A 5 -15.50 -12.29 20.62
N PRO A 6 -14.39 -11.78 21.20
CA PRO A 6 -13.91 -10.43 20.95
C PRO A 6 -13.48 -10.18 19.51
N ILE A 7 -13.16 -11.21 18.72
CA ILE A 7 -12.69 -11.05 17.35
C ILE A 7 -13.70 -11.52 16.29
N TYR A 8 -14.92 -11.86 16.71
CA TYR A 8 -15.97 -12.42 15.84
C TYR A 8 -16.22 -11.59 14.57
N PHE A 9 -16.24 -10.26 14.70
CA PHE A 9 -16.41 -9.39 13.56
C PHE A 9 -15.28 -9.56 12.54
N PHE A 10 -14.04 -9.68 13.01
CA PHE A 10 -12.85 -9.84 12.17
C PHE A 10 -12.85 -11.20 11.46
N GLU A 11 -13.28 -12.26 12.14
CA GLU A 11 -13.48 -13.58 11.52
C GLU A 11 -14.43 -13.51 10.33
N HIS A 12 -15.51 -12.73 10.47
CA HIS A 12 -16.50 -12.60 9.42
C HIS A 12 -16.06 -11.68 8.28
N ILE A 13 -15.54 -10.49 8.58
CA ILE A 13 -15.18 -9.51 7.55
C ILE A 13 -14.02 -9.99 6.68
N LEU A 14 -13.14 -10.84 7.22
CA LEU A 14 -12.00 -11.39 6.50
C LEU A 14 -12.34 -12.57 5.59
N THR A 15 -13.61 -12.95 5.46
CA THR A 15 -14.07 -13.89 4.42
C THR A 15 -14.42 -13.16 3.14
N GLU A 16 -14.36 -13.84 1.99
CA GLU A 16 -14.83 -13.28 0.71
C GLU A 16 -16.29 -12.83 0.78
N ASP A 17 -17.17 -13.63 1.39
CA ASP A 17 -18.58 -13.27 1.58
C ASP A 17 -18.75 -12.06 2.49
N GLY A 18 -17.95 -11.98 3.57
CA GLY A 18 -17.97 -10.87 4.52
C GLY A 18 -17.62 -9.55 3.86
N ILE A 19 -16.49 -9.50 3.14
CA ILE A 19 -16.06 -8.27 2.47
C ILE A 19 -17.01 -7.90 1.33
N ASN A 20 -17.46 -8.88 0.53
CA ASN A 20 -18.43 -8.65 -0.54
C ASN A 20 -19.77 -8.14 -0.01
N SER A 21 -20.20 -8.62 1.16
CA SER A 21 -21.40 -8.11 1.85
C SER A 21 -21.24 -6.64 2.24
N MET A 22 -20.06 -6.23 2.72
CA MET A 22 -19.80 -4.81 3.02
C MET A 22 -19.73 -3.95 1.76
N ILE A 23 -19.11 -4.44 0.69
CA ILE A 23 -19.09 -3.75 -0.61
C ILE A 23 -20.52 -3.56 -1.12
N LYS A 24 -21.37 -4.59 -1.04
CA LYS A 24 -22.79 -4.50 -1.40
C LYS A 24 -23.53 -3.45 -0.56
N LYS A 25 -23.25 -3.37 0.74
CA LYS A 25 -23.84 -2.33 1.62
C LYS A 25 -23.37 -0.93 1.24
N PHE A 26 -22.08 -0.77 0.96
CA PHE A 26 -21.49 0.49 0.47
C PHE A 26 -22.17 0.94 -0.83
N ARG A 27 -22.21 0.05 -1.83
CA ARG A 27 -22.90 0.29 -3.10
C ARG A 27 -24.36 0.66 -2.88
N LYS A 28 -25.09 -0.12 -2.07
CA LYS A 28 -26.50 0.16 -1.79
C LYS A 28 -26.70 1.54 -1.17
N LYS A 29 -25.82 1.98 -0.26
CA LYS A 29 -25.92 3.29 0.38
C LYS A 29 -25.85 4.45 -0.63
N TYR A 30 -24.98 4.35 -1.63
CA TYR A 30 -24.73 5.46 -2.56
C TYR A 30 -25.48 5.30 -3.90
N LEU A 31 -25.86 4.09 -4.28
CA LEU A 31 -26.58 3.80 -5.53
C LEU A 31 -28.10 3.65 -5.35
N SER A 32 -28.65 3.80 -4.13
CA SER A 32 -30.10 3.70 -3.89
C SER A 32 -30.92 4.90 -4.40
N GLY A 33 -30.31 5.83 -5.13
CA GLY A 33 -30.98 6.99 -5.74
C GLY A 33 -31.01 8.25 -4.86
N GLU A 34 -30.45 8.21 -3.65
CA GLU A 34 -30.33 9.38 -2.77
C GLU A 34 -29.19 10.34 -3.18
N TYR A 35 -28.28 9.87 -4.02
CA TYR A 35 -27.10 10.62 -4.48
C TYR A 35 -27.04 10.60 -6.00
N THR A 36 -26.64 11.73 -6.59
CA THR A 36 -26.28 11.78 -8.02
C THR A 36 -24.83 11.39 -8.17
N ILE A 37 -24.57 10.23 -8.78
CA ILE A 37 -23.20 9.76 -9.01
C ILE A 37 -22.69 10.31 -10.32
N SER A 38 -21.61 11.10 -10.26
CA SER A 38 -20.94 11.68 -11.42
C SER A 38 -19.98 10.68 -12.08
N SER A 39 -19.24 9.92 -11.28
CA SER A 39 -18.34 8.87 -11.78
C SER A 39 -18.12 7.77 -10.74
N ILE A 40 -17.76 6.58 -11.23
CA ILE A 40 -17.43 5.41 -10.43
C ILE A 40 -16.10 4.86 -10.93
N ASP A 41 -15.13 4.74 -10.03
CA ASP A 41 -13.98 3.86 -10.20
C ASP A 41 -14.30 2.53 -9.52
N GLU A 42 -14.61 1.52 -10.34
CA GLU A 42 -15.00 0.19 -9.88
C GLU A 42 -13.82 -0.61 -9.29
N GLU A 43 -12.59 -0.31 -9.69
CA GLU A 43 -11.39 -1.01 -9.19
C GLU A 43 -11.03 -0.52 -7.79
N SER A 44 -11.03 0.80 -7.59
CA SER A 44 -10.71 1.39 -6.28
C SER A 44 -11.93 1.58 -5.36
N LEU A 45 -13.14 1.30 -5.86
CA LEU A 45 -14.42 1.54 -5.19
C LEU A 45 -14.56 2.98 -4.69
N ASN A 46 -14.18 3.94 -5.55
CA ASN A 46 -14.28 5.38 -5.31
C ASN A 46 -15.40 5.98 -6.15
N PHE A 47 -16.35 6.64 -5.49
CA PHE A 47 -17.49 7.27 -6.14
C PHE A 47 -17.36 8.78 -6.02
N THR A 48 -17.54 9.48 -7.15
CA THR A 48 -17.68 10.95 -7.16
C THR A 48 -19.16 11.27 -7.11
N ILE A 49 -19.58 11.94 -6.05
CA ILE A 49 -20.96 12.37 -5.86
C ILE A 49 -21.08 13.84 -6.25
N PHE A 50 -22.12 14.14 -7.00
CA PHE A 50 -22.55 15.47 -7.37
C PHE A 50 -23.70 15.90 -6.44
N ASP A 51 -23.61 17.12 -5.96
CA ASP A 51 -24.66 17.78 -5.19
C ASP A 51 -24.75 19.26 -5.59
N THR A 52 -25.92 19.87 -5.39
CA THR A 52 -26.14 21.29 -5.65
C THR A 52 -26.66 21.91 -4.37
N ASP A 53 -25.98 22.94 -3.87
CA ASP A 53 -26.43 23.63 -2.67
C ASP A 53 -27.68 24.48 -2.91
N SER A 54 -28.18 25.10 -1.84
CA SER A 54 -29.38 25.95 -1.88
C SER A 54 -29.23 27.17 -2.80
N ASP A 55 -28.01 27.55 -3.16
CA ASP A 55 -27.71 28.70 -4.02
C ASP A 55 -27.48 28.28 -5.48
N GLY A 56 -27.65 26.99 -5.80
CA GLY A 56 -27.44 26.46 -7.15
C GLY A 56 -25.97 26.19 -7.49
N LYS A 57 -25.06 26.22 -6.51
CA LYS A 57 -23.65 25.95 -6.73
C LYS A 57 -23.38 24.45 -6.67
N GLU A 58 -22.66 23.97 -7.67
CA GLU A 58 -22.27 22.57 -7.81
C GLU A 58 -21.13 22.20 -6.86
N HIS A 59 -21.26 21.06 -6.19
CA HIS A 59 -20.25 20.48 -5.32
C HIS A 59 -19.99 19.03 -5.71
N PHE A 60 -18.71 18.66 -5.71
CA PHE A 60 -18.27 17.29 -5.95
C PHE A 60 -17.53 16.78 -4.72
N TYR A 61 -17.93 15.62 -4.22
CA TYR A 61 -17.22 14.96 -3.13
C TYR A 61 -16.97 13.49 -3.43
N ASN A 62 -15.79 13.03 -3.04
CA ASN A 62 -15.36 11.66 -3.22
C ASN A 62 -15.70 10.84 -1.98
N VAL A 63 -16.35 9.70 -2.19
CA VAL A 63 -16.55 8.70 -1.15
C VAL A 63 -15.87 7.41 -1.55
N SER A 64 -15.07 6.87 -0.65
CA SER A 64 -14.37 5.61 -0.85
C SER A 64 -15.00 4.50 -0.01
N PHE A 65 -14.88 3.26 -0.48
CA PHE A 65 -15.21 2.09 0.34
C PHE A 65 -14.41 2.08 1.66
N GLN A 66 -13.17 2.57 1.63
CA GLN A 66 -12.34 2.70 2.82
C GLN A 66 -12.95 3.64 3.86
N ASP A 67 -13.46 4.81 3.45
CA ASP A 67 -14.07 5.77 4.37
C ASP A 67 -15.41 5.30 4.92
N PHE A 68 -16.09 4.43 4.19
CA PHE A 68 -17.24 3.69 4.70
C PHE A 68 -16.84 2.66 5.77
N LEU A 69 -15.73 1.95 5.58
CA LEU A 69 -15.34 0.83 6.44
C LEU A 69 -14.57 1.27 7.71
N LYS A 70 -13.81 2.37 7.66
CA LYS A 70 -13.03 2.91 8.80
C LYS A 70 -13.86 3.14 10.07
N PRO A 71 -15.03 3.82 10.05
CA PRO A 71 -15.85 4.01 11.25
C PRO A 71 -16.34 2.70 11.84
N LEU A 72 -16.68 1.72 10.97
CA LEU A 72 -17.09 0.40 11.41
C LEU A 72 -15.93 -0.34 12.10
N MET A 73 -14.74 -0.32 11.50
CA MET A 73 -13.55 -0.93 12.14
C MET A 73 -13.27 -0.33 13.52
N LYS A 74 -13.35 1.00 13.64
CA LYS A 74 -13.15 1.69 14.91
C LYS A 74 -14.17 1.24 15.96
N LYS A 75 -15.45 1.15 15.58
CA LYS A 75 -16.51 0.67 16.47
C LYS A 75 -16.23 -0.76 16.95
N GLU A 76 -15.93 -1.66 16.02
CA GLU A 76 -15.73 -3.08 16.34
C GLU A 76 -14.44 -3.34 17.12
N PHE A 77 -13.40 -2.54 16.91
CA PHE A 77 -12.21 -2.50 17.76
C PHE A 77 -12.56 -2.21 19.24
N TYR A 78 -13.37 -1.18 19.50
CA TYR A 78 -13.78 -0.85 20.88
C TYR A 78 -14.71 -1.92 21.47
N ASN A 79 -15.58 -2.54 20.66
CA ASN A 79 -16.38 -3.69 21.09
C ASN A 79 -15.47 -4.85 21.52
N SER A 80 -14.43 -5.14 20.73
CA SER A 80 -13.45 -6.19 21.01
C SER A 80 -12.76 -5.95 22.36
N LEU A 81 -12.26 -4.73 22.59
CA LEU A 81 -11.65 -4.34 23.86
C LEU A 81 -12.62 -4.47 25.04
N SER A 82 -13.89 -4.08 24.85
CA SER A 82 -14.92 -4.21 25.88
C SER A 82 -15.17 -5.67 26.27
N LEU A 83 -15.24 -6.57 25.28
CA LEU A 83 -15.43 -8.00 25.52
C LEU A 83 -14.24 -8.63 26.26
N ILE A 84 -13.01 -8.29 25.86
CA ILE A 84 -11.79 -8.73 26.55
C ILE A 84 -11.79 -8.25 28.01
N LYS A 85 -12.19 -7.00 28.26
CA LYS A 85 -12.30 -6.45 29.60
C LYS A 85 -13.33 -7.21 30.45
N GLN A 86 -14.50 -7.46 29.86
CA GLN A 86 -15.59 -8.16 30.54
C GLN A 86 -15.22 -9.59 30.90
N TYR A 87 -14.50 -10.30 30.02
CA TYR A 87 -14.05 -11.66 30.30
C TYR A 87 -13.21 -11.72 31.58
N TYR A 88 -12.23 -10.82 31.74
CA TYR A 88 -11.45 -10.73 32.99
C TYR A 88 -12.32 -10.45 34.21
N GLN A 89 -13.28 -9.52 34.10
CA GLN A 89 -14.10 -9.09 35.24
C GLN A 89 -15.08 -10.17 35.72
N ARG A 90 -15.52 -11.07 34.84
CA ARG A 90 -16.55 -12.07 35.15
C ARG A 90 -16.01 -13.33 35.82
N GLU A 91 -14.81 -13.75 35.47
CA GLU A 91 -14.39 -15.13 35.77
C GLU A 91 -13.44 -15.28 36.97
N ASP A 92 -13.24 -14.23 37.79
CA ASP A 92 -12.33 -14.25 38.96
C ASP A 92 -11.00 -14.96 38.63
N ILE A 93 -10.48 -14.68 37.43
CA ILE A 93 -9.46 -15.53 36.82
C ILE A 93 -8.12 -15.19 37.45
N SER A 94 -7.41 -16.23 37.88
CA SER A 94 -5.97 -16.13 38.12
C SER A 94 -5.26 -15.45 36.94
N ASN A 95 -4.17 -14.73 37.21
CA ASN A 95 -3.35 -14.10 36.16
C ASN A 95 -2.97 -15.09 35.03
N SER A 96 -2.72 -16.36 35.37
CA SER A 96 -2.43 -17.44 34.41
C SER A 96 -3.60 -17.80 33.49
N GLY A 97 -4.83 -17.81 34.00
CA GLY A 97 -6.00 -18.11 33.17
C GLY A 97 -6.30 -16.96 32.20
N TYR A 98 -6.17 -15.72 32.66
CA TYR A 98 -6.32 -14.57 31.77
C TYR A 98 -5.24 -14.53 30.69
N GLN A 99 -3.99 -14.89 31.02
CA GLN A 99 -2.92 -14.96 30.03
C GLN A 99 -3.17 -16.05 29.00
N THR A 100 -3.72 -17.21 29.41
CA THR A 100 -4.17 -18.26 28.48
C THR A 100 -5.25 -17.75 27.51
N TYR A 101 -6.22 -16.99 28.03
CA TYR A 101 -7.25 -16.38 27.19
C TYR A 101 -6.69 -15.38 26.18
N LEU A 102 -5.80 -14.48 26.62
CA LEU A 102 -5.13 -13.53 25.72
C LEU A 102 -4.30 -14.25 24.65
N ASN A 103 -3.59 -15.32 25.01
CA ASN A 103 -2.88 -16.17 24.04
C ASN A 103 -3.82 -16.75 22.98
N SER A 104 -5.02 -17.21 23.36
CA SER A 104 -6.01 -17.71 22.40
C SER A 104 -6.39 -16.65 21.38
N ILE A 105 -6.73 -15.44 21.86
CA ILE A 105 -7.10 -14.31 20.98
C ILE A 105 -5.96 -13.98 20.02
N VAL A 106 -4.72 -13.89 20.53
CA VAL A 106 -3.55 -13.56 19.71
C VAL A 106 -3.33 -14.62 18.64
N ASN A 107 -3.44 -15.91 19.00
CA ASN A 107 -3.30 -17.02 18.07
C ASN A 107 -4.40 -17.02 16.99
N GLU A 108 -5.64 -16.72 17.37
CA GLU A 108 -6.74 -16.61 16.43
C GLU A 108 -6.55 -15.41 15.48
N ILE A 109 -6.09 -14.26 15.98
CA ILE A 109 -5.73 -13.11 15.13
C ILE A 109 -4.60 -13.47 14.16
N GLN A 110 -3.56 -14.17 14.62
CA GLN A 110 -2.47 -14.62 13.75
C GLN A 110 -2.99 -15.60 12.69
N TYR A 111 -3.89 -16.51 13.06
CA TYR A 111 -4.56 -17.40 12.12
C TYR A 111 -5.35 -16.62 11.06
N LEU A 112 -6.13 -15.61 11.47
CA LEU A 112 -6.86 -14.75 10.55
C LEU A 112 -5.93 -14.01 9.59
N ILE A 113 -4.78 -13.53 10.06
CA ILE A 113 -3.78 -12.88 9.22
C ILE A 113 -3.23 -13.85 8.17
N ASN A 114 -2.76 -15.00 8.61
CA ASN A 114 -2.12 -15.98 7.73
C ASN A 114 -3.05 -16.51 6.64
N ASN A 115 -4.36 -16.63 6.93
CA ASN A 115 -5.32 -17.22 6.00
C ASN A 115 -6.04 -16.20 5.10
N ASN A 116 -5.94 -14.90 5.38
CA ASN A 116 -6.71 -13.87 4.66
C ASN A 116 -5.83 -12.75 4.07
N LEU A 117 -4.60 -13.10 3.67
CA LEU A 117 -3.58 -12.17 3.18
C LEU A 117 -4.06 -11.27 2.05
N LYS A 118 -4.82 -11.82 1.08
CA LYS A 118 -5.37 -11.07 -0.06
C LYS A 118 -6.31 -9.94 0.37
N ILE A 119 -7.25 -10.25 1.27
CA ILE A 119 -8.24 -9.28 1.76
C ILE A 119 -7.54 -8.21 2.61
N LEU A 120 -6.61 -8.62 3.48
CA LEU A 120 -5.86 -7.71 4.33
C LEU A 120 -4.96 -6.76 3.53
N ARG A 121 -4.44 -7.19 2.38
CA ARG A 121 -3.68 -6.31 1.48
C ARG A 121 -4.55 -5.26 0.82
N ASN A 122 -5.71 -5.67 0.30
CA ASN A 122 -6.62 -4.76 -0.38
C ASN A 122 -7.31 -3.81 0.61
N HIS A 123 -7.36 -4.18 1.88
CA HIS A 123 -8.02 -3.44 2.96
C HIS A 123 -7.11 -3.32 4.20
N PRO A 124 -5.99 -2.57 4.11
CA PRO A 124 -4.93 -2.54 5.14
C PRO A 124 -5.39 -1.97 6.48
N TYR A 125 -6.50 -1.22 6.50
CA TYR A 125 -7.08 -0.68 7.72
C TYR A 125 -7.74 -1.76 8.61
N ILE A 126 -8.08 -2.93 8.05
CA ILE A 126 -8.52 -4.09 8.85
C ILE A 126 -7.33 -4.62 9.65
N LEU A 127 -6.17 -4.79 8.99
CA LEU A 127 -4.91 -5.18 9.64
C LEU A 127 -4.52 -4.18 10.73
N ALA A 128 -4.56 -2.87 10.42
CA ALA A 128 -4.22 -1.83 11.39
C ALA A 128 -5.08 -1.91 12.67
N SER A 129 -6.35 -2.33 12.53
CA SER A 129 -7.25 -2.49 13.68
C SER A 129 -6.89 -3.72 14.53
N LEU A 130 -6.45 -4.81 13.90
CA LEU A 130 -5.93 -6.00 14.59
C LEU A 130 -4.59 -5.73 15.28
N GLU A 131 -3.68 -5.00 14.63
CA GLU A 131 -2.40 -4.58 15.20
C GLU A 131 -2.59 -3.67 16.42
N GLU A 132 -3.49 -2.68 16.33
CA GLU A 132 -3.82 -1.80 17.45
C GLU A 132 -4.47 -2.60 18.60
N LEU A 133 -5.27 -3.63 18.31
CA LEU A 133 -5.83 -4.51 19.34
C LEU A 133 -4.73 -5.23 20.13
N ILE A 134 -3.75 -5.82 19.43
CA ILE A 134 -2.59 -6.47 20.07
C ILE A 134 -1.75 -5.47 20.87
N LYS A 135 -1.52 -4.28 20.33
CA LYS A 135 -0.81 -3.21 21.04
C LYS A 135 -1.51 -2.85 22.35
N ARG A 136 -2.84 -2.70 22.37
CA ARG A 136 -3.59 -2.43 23.61
C ARG A 136 -3.53 -3.57 24.62
N ILE A 137 -3.54 -4.81 24.15
CA ILE A 137 -3.32 -5.98 25.02
C ILE A 137 -1.92 -5.93 25.65
N ASN A 138 -0.89 -5.61 24.87
CA ASN A 138 0.51 -5.52 25.34
C ASN A 138 0.76 -4.34 26.29
N GLU A 139 0.13 -3.19 26.04
CA GLU A 139 0.15 -2.02 26.92
C GLU A 139 -0.42 -2.32 28.32
N GLY A 140 -1.00 -3.51 28.52
CA GLY A 140 -1.61 -3.90 29.78
C GLY A 140 -2.83 -3.04 30.08
N TYR A 141 -3.50 -2.54 29.04
CA TYR A 141 -4.59 -1.55 29.10
C TYR A 141 -5.67 -1.90 30.12
N PHE A 142 -5.84 -3.18 30.43
CA PHE A 142 -6.84 -3.64 31.36
C PHE A 142 -6.32 -3.77 32.81
N TYR A 143 -5.11 -4.30 33.04
CA TYR A 143 -4.67 -4.71 34.39
C TYR A 143 -3.15 -4.68 34.64
N GLY A 144 -2.37 -3.97 33.82
CA GLY A 144 -0.92 -3.77 34.06
C GLY A 144 -0.03 -4.99 33.76
N LEU A 145 -0.60 -6.09 33.28
CA LEU A 145 0.15 -7.23 32.73
C LEU A 145 0.77 -6.80 31.40
N LYS A 146 2.09 -6.54 31.42
CA LYS A 146 2.84 -6.30 30.19
C LYS A 146 3.03 -7.63 29.46
N ASN A 147 2.46 -7.71 28.26
CA ASN A 147 2.69 -8.81 27.35
C ASN A 147 3.61 -8.34 26.20
N ASP A 148 4.30 -9.26 25.55
CA ASP A 148 5.09 -8.99 24.33
C ASP A 148 4.56 -9.87 23.19
N PHE A 149 3.26 -9.80 22.95
CA PHE A 149 2.66 -10.45 21.79
C PHE A 149 3.09 -9.73 20.51
N ARG A 150 3.48 -10.51 19.51
CA ARG A 150 3.87 -9.97 18.20
C ARG A 150 3.14 -10.72 17.12
N LEU A 151 2.55 -9.96 16.20
CA LEU A 151 1.98 -10.52 14.98
C LEU A 151 3.08 -10.68 13.95
N ASP A 152 3.13 -11.84 13.31
CA ASP A 152 3.95 -12.06 12.15
C ASP A 152 3.19 -11.60 10.90
N THR A 153 3.59 -10.43 10.38
CA THR A 153 3.05 -9.86 9.15
C THR A 153 4.05 -9.95 7.99
N ARG A 154 5.08 -10.79 8.10
CA ARG A 154 6.13 -10.88 7.06
C ARG A 154 5.56 -11.31 5.72
N ASP A 155 4.62 -12.25 5.72
CA ASP A 155 4.00 -12.76 4.48
C ASP A 155 3.13 -11.70 3.78
N LEU A 156 2.51 -10.78 4.53
CA LEU A 156 1.81 -9.63 3.96
C LEU A 156 2.76 -8.70 3.20
N LYS A 157 3.97 -8.51 3.72
CA LYS A 157 5.03 -7.66 3.12
C LYS A 157 5.74 -8.37 1.96
N ILE A 158 5.94 -9.69 2.06
CA ILE A 158 6.59 -10.50 1.02
C ILE A 158 5.67 -10.67 -0.18
N GLN A 159 4.38 -10.97 0.04
CA GLN A 159 3.42 -11.17 -1.05
C GLN A 159 2.82 -9.86 -1.62
N GLN A 160 3.01 -8.69 -0.99
CA GLN A 160 2.63 -7.40 -1.62
C GLN A 160 3.31 -7.20 -2.98
N LYS A 161 4.49 -7.79 -3.12
CA LYS A 161 5.30 -7.83 -4.34
C LYS A 161 4.75 -8.75 -5.44
N ASP A 162 4.00 -9.80 -5.09
CA ASP A 162 3.52 -10.82 -6.04
C ASP A 162 2.14 -10.51 -6.67
N TYR A 163 1.48 -9.41 -6.25
CA TYR A 163 0.13 -9.07 -6.70
C TYR A 163 -0.02 -7.63 -7.20
N MET A 164 1.02 -6.78 -7.07
CA MET A 164 1.02 -5.54 -7.83
C MET A 164 1.16 -5.94 -9.30
N THR A 165 0.21 -5.50 -10.11
CA THR A 165 0.37 -5.53 -11.55
C THR A 165 1.61 -4.74 -11.93
N ASN A 166 2.22 -5.09 -13.05
CA ASN A 166 3.36 -4.37 -13.61
C ASN A 166 3.14 -2.83 -13.62
N PRO A 167 1.98 -2.30 -14.07
CA PRO A 167 1.66 -0.87 -13.94
C PRO A 167 1.69 -0.31 -12.52
N GLU A 168 1.14 -1.03 -11.54
CA GLU A 168 1.13 -0.59 -10.14
C GLU A 168 2.54 -0.55 -9.54
N ILE A 169 3.41 -1.50 -9.91
CA ILE A 169 4.83 -1.48 -9.50
C ILE A 169 5.52 -0.24 -10.08
N VAL A 170 5.27 0.06 -11.36
CA VAL A 170 5.82 1.25 -12.03
C VAL A 170 5.36 2.52 -11.32
N ASP A 171 4.07 2.66 -11.07
CA ASP A 171 3.51 3.84 -10.40
C ASP A 171 4.03 3.98 -8.97
N ALA A 172 4.13 2.88 -8.23
CA ALA A 172 4.63 2.91 -6.86
C ALA A 172 6.12 3.30 -6.79
N ILE A 173 6.93 2.95 -7.79
CA ILE A 173 8.35 3.28 -7.83
C ILE A 173 8.59 4.68 -8.38
N PHE A 174 7.94 5.07 -9.47
CA PHE A 174 8.24 6.30 -10.21
C PHE A 174 7.26 7.43 -9.94
N GLY A 175 6.14 7.19 -9.25
CA GLY A 175 5.10 8.18 -8.99
C GLY A 175 5.60 9.46 -8.30
N TYR A 176 6.68 9.36 -7.51
CA TYR A 176 7.30 10.52 -6.87
C TYR A 176 7.84 11.57 -7.85
N LEU A 177 8.11 11.19 -9.11
CA LEU A 177 8.63 12.09 -10.13
C LEU A 177 7.61 13.16 -10.58
N SER A 178 6.31 12.91 -10.37
CA SER A 178 5.26 13.93 -10.54
C SER A 178 5.26 15.00 -9.44
N GLY A 179 6.05 14.80 -8.38
CA GLY A 179 6.09 15.65 -7.20
C GLY A 179 7.13 16.76 -7.24
N TYR A 180 7.48 17.23 -6.04
CA TYR A 180 8.49 18.27 -5.81
C TYR A 180 9.65 17.69 -5.00
N ASN A 181 10.88 18.16 -5.28
CA ASN A 181 12.07 17.77 -4.53
C ASN A 181 12.20 18.53 -3.19
N GLU A 182 13.26 18.27 -2.41
CA GLU A 182 13.52 18.97 -1.13
C GLU A 182 13.67 20.49 -1.27
N LYS A 183 14.04 20.97 -2.47
CA LYS A 183 14.15 22.40 -2.79
C LYS A 183 12.82 23.02 -3.23
N LYS A 184 11.73 22.23 -3.22
CA LYS A 184 10.39 22.60 -3.72
C LYS A 184 10.37 22.90 -5.22
N GLU A 185 11.31 22.36 -5.98
CA GLU A 185 11.31 22.42 -7.43
C GLU A 185 10.53 21.21 -7.97
N LYS A 186 9.71 21.44 -9.00
CA LYS A 186 8.99 20.36 -9.69
C LYS A 186 10.03 19.38 -10.26
N ILE A 187 9.87 18.09 -9.95
CA ILE A 187 10.84 17.07 -10.37
C ILE A 187 10.77 16.83 -11.88
N MET A 188 9.55 16.71 -12.40
CA MET A 188 9.26 16.53 -13.82
C MET A 188 7.97 17.24 -14.18
N ASP A 189 7.90 17.82 -15.37
CA ASP A 189 6.66 18.36 -15.92
C ASP A 189 5.61 17.24 -16.09
N ASP A 190 4.33 17.55 -15.86
CA ASP A 190 3.26 16.55 -15.88
C ASP A 190 3.15 15.83 -17.23
N SER A 191 3.37 16.56 -18.35
CA SER A 191 3.33 15.96 -19.68
C SER A 191 4.50 15.00 -19.95
N GLN A 192 5.70 15.35 -19.45
CA GLN A 192 6.88 14.48 -19.51
C GLN A 192 6.71 13.27 -18.59
N PHE A 193 6.07 13.45 -17.43
CA PHE A 193 5.79 12.39 -16.49
C PHE A 193 4.84 11.35 -17.08
N ASP A 194 3.71 11.78 -17.63
CA ASP A 194 2.74 10.89 -18.27
C ASP A 194 3.36 10.12 -19.43
N LEU A 195 4.19 10.79 -20.24
CA LEU A 195 4.92 10.16 -21.33
C LEU A 195 5.91 9.11 -20.82
N MET A 196 6.73 9.45 -19.82
CA MET A 196 7.72 8.55 -19.22
C MET A 196 7.03 7.32 -18.62
N ILE A 197 5.97 7.51 -17.84
CA ILE A 197 5.21 6.41 -17.25
C ILE A 197 4.63 5.51 -18.34
N SER A 198 4.09 6.08 -19.43
CA SER A 198 3.58 5.28 -20.54
C SER A 198 4.66 4.39 -21.19
N TYR A 199 5.88 4.91 -21.35
CA TYR A 199 7.01 4.16 -21.88
C TYR A 199 7.48 3.04 -20.96
N ILE A 200 7.57 3.32 -19.66
CA ILE A 200 7.99 2.32 -18.68
C ILE A 200 6.93 1.20 -18.60
N LYS A 201 5.64 1.55 -18.53
CA LYS A 201 4.55 0.56 -18.50
C LYS A 201 4.57 -0.33 -19.75
N TYR A 202 4.66 0.28 -20.94
CA TYR A 202 4.78 -0.49 -22.18
C TYR A 202 5.97 -1.45 -22.16
N PHE A 203 7.15 -0.96 -21.76
CA PHE A 203 8.35 -1.77 -21.68
C PHE A 203 8.22 -2.93 -20.70
N VAL A 204 7.65 -2.69 -19.52
CA VAL A 204 7.49 -3.73 -18.50
C VAL A 204 6.48 -4.79 -18.92
N ASP A 205 5.37 -4.38 -19.54
CA ASP A 205 4.29 -5.30 -19.94
C ASP A 205 4.66 -6.15 -21.15
N ASN A 206 5.38 -5.59 -22.11
CA ASN A 206 5.69 -6.26 -23.38
C ASN A 206 7.13 -6.80 -23.42
N LEU A 207 7.99 -6.38 -22.49
CA LEU A 207 9.44 -6.59 -22.54
C LEU A 207 10.06 -6.12 -23.88
N ASP A 208 9.46 -5.09 -24.49
CA ASP A 208 9.84 -4.55 -25.79
C ASP A 208 10.02 -3.03 -25.72
N MET A 209 10.80 -2.48 -26.64
CA MET A 209 11.11 -1.05 -26.67
C MET A 209 9.90 -0.25 -27.15
N PRO A 210 9.49 0.80 -26.42
CA PRO A 210 8.39 1.64 -26.87
C PRO A 210 8.77 2.39 -28.14
N GLN A 211 7.77 2.70 -28.97
CA GLN A 211 7.94 3.67 -30.04
C GLN A 211 8.01 5.08 -29.44
N LEU A 212 9.18 5.70 -29.53
CA LEU A 212 9.40 7.04 -29.01
C LEU A 212 8.69 8.08 -29.88
N LYS A 213 7.89 8.92 -29.23
CA LYS A 213 7.40 10.19 -29.77
C LYS A 213 8.44 11.27 -29.56
N GLU A 214 9.05 11.29 -28.38
CA GLU A 214 10.18 12.13 -28.01
C GLU A 214 10.97 11.46 -26.88
N THR A 215 12.22 11.90 -26.67
CA THR A 215 13.01 11.48 -25.51
C THR A 215 12.59 12.25 -24.27
N ILE A 216 12.70 11.61 -23.11
CA ILE A 216 12.46 12.22 -21.82
C ILE A 216 13.62 13.15 -21.51
N LYS A 217 13.30 14.44 -21.42
CA LYS A 217 14.25 15.51 -21.12
C LYS A 217 14.70 15.45 -19.67
N HIS A 218 15.69 16.27 -19.34
CA HIS A 218 16.30 16.32 -18.02
C HIS A 218 15.28 16.34 -16.87
N ILE A 219 15.51 15.46 -15.90
CA ILE A 219 14.70 15.32 -14.69
C ILE A 219 15.42 16.01 -13.53
N ASN A 220 14.71 16.78 -12.70
CA ASN A 220 15.29 17.51 -11.56
C ASN A 220 15.60 16.59 -10.36
N ILE A 221 16.25 15.46 -10.63
CA ILE A 221 16.86 14.53 -9.67
C ILE A 221 18.23 14.08 -10.17
N THR A 222 19.01 13.44 -9.30
CA THR A 222 20.30 12.90 -9.70
C THR A 222 20.14 11.70 -10.63
N LYS A 223 21.08 11.55 -11.57
CA LYS A 223 21.14 10.39 -12.48
C LYS A 223 21.31 9.09 -11.70
N GLU A 224 21.99 9.15 -10.57
CA GLU A 224 22.14 8.07 -9.60
C GLU A 224 20.79 7.61 -9.05
N LEU A 225 19.93 8.53 -8.61
CA LEU A 225 18.59 8.22 -8.10
C LEU A 225 17.70 7.64 -9.20
N LEU A 226 17.72 8.21 -10.39
CA LEU A 226 16.96 7.71 -11.53
C LEU A 226 17.40 6.28 -11.89
N ARG A 227 18.71 6.05 -12.05
CA ARG A 227 19.28 4.72 -12.31
C ARG A 227 18.90 3.71 -11.21
N PHE A 228 19.00 4.13 -9.95
CA PHE A 228 18.66 3.24 -8.84
C PHE A 228 17.17 2.92 -8.79
N SER A 229 16.30 3.85 -9.20
CA SER A 229 14.86 3.60 -9.35
C SER A 229 14.60 2.47 -10.36
N PHE A 230 15.32 2.45 -11.50
CA PHE A 230 15.26 1.34 -12.46
C PHE A 230 15.81 0.03 -11.91
N TYR A 231 16.86 0.07 -11.07
CA TYR A 231 17.33 -1.13 -10.37
C TYR A 231 16.27 -1.67 -9.41
N VAL A 232 15.58 -0.81 -8.66
CA VAL A 232 14.47 -1.19 -7.79
C VAL A 232 13.34 -1.80 -8.61
N LEU A 233 12.96 -1.19 -9.75
CA LEU A 233 11.96 -1.76 -10.67
C LEU A 233 12.35 -3.16 -11.15
N HIS A 234 13.58 -3.34 -11.63
CA HIS A 234 14.08 -4.65 -12.04
C HIS A 234 14.02 -5.67 -10.87
N LYS A 235 14.38 -5.24 -9.66
CA LYS A 235 14.35 -6.07 -8.46
C LYS A 235 12.93 -6.44 -8.04
N GLU A 236 11.96 -5.56 -8.24
CA GLU A 236 10.55 -5.83 -8.00
C GLU A 236 9.99 -6.83 -9.01
N LEU A 237 10.29 -6.66 -10.30
CA LEU A 237 9.75 -7.51 -11.37
C LEU A 237 10.42 -8.90 -11.47
N TYR A 238 11.73 -9.00 -11.23
CA TYR A 238 12.51 -10.22 -11.52
C TYR A 238 13.32 -10.75 -10.33
N GLY A 239 13.22 -10.14 -9.15
CA GLY A 239 13.88 -10.63 -7.94
C GLY A 239 15.41 -10.67 -8.04
N THR A 240 16.03 -11.81 -7.74
CA THR A 240 17.49 -12.01 -7.78
C THR A 240 18.04 -12.49 -9.11
N ASN A 241 17.20 -12.61 -10.14
CA ASN A 241 17.61 -13.05 -11.47
C ASN A 241 18.71 -12.16 -12.09
N LYS A 242 19.44 -12.72 -13.05
CA LYS A 242 20.51 -12.03 -13.79
C LYS A 242 19.98 -10.70 -14.33
N ARG A 243 20.80 -9.65 -14.19
CA ARG A 243 20.55 -8.30 -14.71
C ARG A 243 20.16 -8.38 -16.19
N LYS A 244 18.91 -8.04 -16.50
CA LYS A 244 18.38 -7.98 -17.88
C LYS A 244 19.00 -6.82 -18.65
N ARG A 245 19.51 -7.08 -19.86
CA ARG A 245 20.21 -6.08 -20.67
C ARG A 245 19.24 -4.98 -21.15
N GLU A 246 18.00 -5.40 -21.37
CA GLU A 246 16.90 -4.61 -21.90
C GLU A 246 16.60 -3.37 -21.03
N PHE A 247 16.84 -3.43 -19.71
CA PHE A 247 16.67 -2.28 -18.82
C PHE A 247 17.67 -1.17 -19.12
N TYR A 248 18.91 -1.52 -19.47
CA TYR A 248 19.92 -0.52 -19.83
C TYR A 248 19.63 0.07 -21.19
N ASP A 249 19.30 -0.78 -22.17
CA ASP A 249 18.96 -0.34 -23.51
C ASP A 249 17.74 0.58 -23.49
N PHE A 250 16.74 0.28 -22.66
CA PHE A 250 15.59 1.15 -22.42
C PHE A 250 16.02 2.51 -21.85
N MET A 251 16.85 2.52 -20.80
CA MET A 251 17.32 3.77 -20.20
C MET A 251 18.10 4.64 -21.20
N TYR A 252 18.96 4.03 -22.02
CA TYR A 252 19.69 4.74 -23.08
C TYR A 252 18.80 5.28 -24.18
N LEU A 253 17.73 4.56 -24.50
CA LEU A 253 16.79 4.93 -25.55
C LEU A 253 15.88 6.07 -25.11
N VAL A 254 15.37 6.00 -23.87
CA VAL A 254 14.26 6.85 -23.41
C VAL A 254 14.72 8.16 -22.80
N PHE A 255 15.87 8.21 -22.11
CA PHE A 255 16.28 9.40 -21.34
C PHE A 255 17.54 10.05 -21.90
N ASP A 256 17.46 11.36 -22.13
CA ASP A 256 18.61 12.18 -22.55
C ASP A 256 19.74 12.15 -21.50
N ASP A 257 19.37 12.01 -20.22
CA ASP A 257 20.33 11.96 -19.11
C ASP A 257 21.31 10.78 -19.20
N PHE A 258 20.97 9.73 -19.96
CA PHE A 258 21.82 8.55 -20.12
C PHE A 258 22.54 8.45 -21.46
N ASP A 259 22.54 9.47 -22.32
CA ASP A 259 23.15 9.39 -23.67
C ASP A 259 24.48 8.60 -23.70
N LYS A 260 24.55 7.62 -24.60
CA LYS A 260 25.68 6.69 -24.81
C LYS A 260 27.00 7.41 -25.09
N ASN A 261 26.93 8.65 -25.57
CA ASN A 261 28.13 9.47 -25.80
C ASN A 261 28.75 10.01 -24.50
N THR A 262 27.97 10.05 -23.41
CA THR A 262 28.37 10.66 -22.13
C THR A 262 28.65 9.62 -21.04
N LEU A 263 28.00 8.46 -21.12
CA LEU A 263 28.20 7.34 -20.18
C LEU A 263 28.61 6.09 -20.95
N SER A 264 29.77 5.52 -20.63
CA SER A 264 30.18 4.24 -21.22
C SER A 264 29.22 3.14 -20.77
N GLU A 265 28.89 2.21 -21.67
CA GLU A 265 27.99 1.08 -21.43
C GLU A 265 28.39 0.29 -20.15
N ASN A 266 29.69 0.11 -19.95
CA ASN A 266 30.28 -0.53 -18.77
C ASN A 266 30.00 0.21 -17.45
N SER A 267 29.82 1.52 -17.48
CA SER A 267 29.57 2.34 -16.28
C SER A 267 28.15 2.19 -15.76
N LEU A 268 27.14 2.11 -16.64
CA LEU A 268 25.75 1.92 -16.23
C LEU A 268 25.53 0.50 -15.71
N HIS A 269 26.08 -0.50 -16.42
CA HIS A 269 26.04 -1.89 -16.00
C HIS A 269 26.68 -2.11 -14.62
N SER A 270 27.88 -1.58 -14.38
CA SER A 270 28.59 -1.76 -13.11
C SER A 270 27.93 -1.01 -11.95
N LYS A 271 27.34 0.17 -12.20
CA LYS A 271 26.75 1.04 -11.18
C LYS A 271 25.24 0.86 -10.98
N PHE A 272 24.58 -0.02 -11.72
CA PHE A 272 23.11 -0.15 -11.70
C PHE A 272 22.50 -0.25 -10.30
N SER A 273 23.05 -1.11 -9.45
CA SER A 273 22.60 -1.30 -8.06
C SER A 273 23.31 -0.39 -7.04
N VAL A 274 24.21 0.48 -7.48
CA VAL A 274 25.02 1.32 -6.59
C VAL A 274 24.22 2.55 -6.19
N CYS A 275 24.04 2.71 -4.89
CA CYS A 275 23.24 3.78 -4.28
C CYS A 275 24.02 4.62 -3.26
N LYS A 276 25.34 4.43 -3.11
CA LYS A 276 26.16 5.05 -2.04
C LYS A 276 25.93 6.55 -1.86
N ASP A 277 25.74 7.27 -2.97
CA ASP A 277 25.61 8.72 -3.00
C ASP A 277 24.15 9.23 -2.99
N ILE A 278 23.16 8.32 -2.87
CA ILE A 278 21.74 8.67 -2.82
C ILE A 278 21.35 8.89 -1.35
N GLN A 279 20.91 10.10 -1.04
CA GLN A 279 20.36 10.46 0.26
C GLN A 279 18.92 9.95 0.41
N ASN A 280 18.55 9.50 1.60
CA ASN A 280 17.19 9.05 1.89
C ASN A 280 16.29 10.26 2.16
N GLU A 281 15.91 10.94 1.09
CA GLU A 281 15.09 12.16 1.11
C GLU A 281 13.59 11.83 1.19
N GLY A 282 12.80 12.74 1.78
CA GLY A 282 11.40 12.49 2.13
C GLY A 282 10.48 12.36 0.91
N PHE A 283 10.83 13.01 -0.19
CA PHE A 283 10.08 12.93 -1.45
C PHE A 283 10.26 11.61 -2.20
N ILE A 284 11.27 10.79 -1.85
CA ILE A 284 11.55 9.53 -2.56
C ILE A 284 10.47 8.49 -2.22
N SER A 285 10.07 7.69 -3.23
CA SER A 285 9.10 6.59 -3.05
C SER A 285 9.45 5.70 -1.84
N PRO A 286 8.46 5.33 -0.99
CA PRO A 286 8.68 4.42 0.14
C PRO A 286 9.33 3.09 -0.27
N ILE A 287 9.03 2.58 -1.47
CA ILE A 287 9.65 1.34 -1.97
C ILE A 287 11.15 1.53 -2.13
N ILE A 288 11.57 2.62 -2.80
CA ILE A 288 12.98 2.93 -3.01
C ILE A 288 13.68 3.15 -1.68
N ARG A 289 13.06 3.89 -0.74
CA ARG A 289 13.61 4.11 0.61
C ARG A 289 13.83 2.79 1.35
N GLY A 290 12.90 1.86 1.25
CA GLY A 290 13.05 0.51 1.81
C GLY A 290 14.25 -0.28 1.25
N TYR A 291 14.77 0.06 0.07
CA TYR A 291 16.02 -0.47 -0.46
C TYR A 291 17.26 0.32 -0.03
N LEU A 292 17.12 1.62 0.23
CA LEU A 292 18.20 2.46 0.76
C LEU A 292 18.51 2.13 2.23
N ASP A 293 17.50 1.78 3.03
CA ASP A 293 17.61 1.51 4.46
C ASP A 293 18.15 0.11 4.80
N LYS A 294 18.15 -0.82 3.83
CA LYS A 294 18.71 -2.18 4.00
C LYS A 294 20.23 -2.24 3.88
N ARG A 295 20.92 -1.11 4.07
CA ARG A 295 22.38 -1.00 4.05
C ARG A 295 23.01 -1.32 5.39
#